data_AF-A0ABD0PR59-F1
#
_entry.id   AF-A0ABD0PR59-F1
#
_cell.length_a   1.000
_cell.length_b   1.000
_cell.length_c   1.000
_cell.angle_alpha   90.00
_cell.angle_beta   90.00
_cell.angle_gamma   90.00
#
_symmetry.space_group_name_H-M   'P 1'
#
loop_
_entity.id
_entity.type
_entity.pdbx_description
1 polymer ?
#
loop_
_entity_poly.entity_id
_entity_poly.type
_entity_poly.pdbx_seq_one_letter_code
_entity_poly.pdbx_strand_id
1 'polypeptide(L)' 'NRSADCVFIEKVLENNYTALMSARYTGWYVGFTKRGRPRRGPHTLPNQQDVHFMKRFPPGEQPDLTPFRFTT' A
#
# COMPACT_ATOMS: atom_id res chain seq x y z
N ASN A 1 11.02 -16.41 -15.30
CA ASN A 1 9.70 -15.95 -15.81
C ASN A 1 8.86 -15.50 -14.61
N ARG A 2 8.40 -14.24 -14.55
CA ARG A 2 7.57 -13.75 -13.43
C ARG A 2 6.09 -13.99 -13.78
N SER A 3 5.37 -14.81 -13.01
CA SER A 3 3.92 -14.97 -13.22
C SER A 3 3.20 -13.65 -12.96
N ALA A 4 2.15 -13.38 -13.73
CA ALA A 4 1.25 -12.24 -13.50
C ALA A 4 0.59 -12.28 -12.10
N ASP A 5 0.52 -13.46 -11.47
CA ASP A 5 0.05 -13.62 -10.08
C ASP A 5 0.91 -12.88 -9.05
N CYS A 6 2.19 -12.68 -9.35
CA CYS A 6 3.16 -12.06 -8.46
C CYS A 6 3.49 -10.61 -8.86
N VAL A 7 2.75 -10.04 -9.80
CA VAL A 7 2.94 -8.67 -10.28
C VAL A 7 1.80 -7.80 -9.74
N PHE A 8 2.18 -6.69 -9.13
CA PHE A 8 1.25 -5.70 -8.59
C PHE A 8 1.53 -4.33 -9.22
N ILE A 9 0.46 -3.61 -9.51
CA ILE A 9 0.49 -2.22 -9.96
C ILE A 9 0.38 -1.33 -8.73
N GLU A 10 1.41 -0.52 -8.49
CA GLU A 10 1.38 0.53 -7.48
C GLU A 10 0.49 1.68 -7.94
N LYS A 11 -0.44 2.09 -7.08
CA LYS A 11 -1.29 3.27 -7.29
C LYS A 11 -1.14 4.23 -6.13
N VAL A 12 -0.95 5.51 -6.44
CA VAL A 12 -1.15 6.59 -5.47
C VAL A 12 -2.61 7.00 -5.54
N LEU A 13 -3.31 6.86 -4.41
CA LEU A 13 -4.73 7.18 -4.29
C LEU A 13 -4.92 8.69 -4.06
N GLU A 14 -6.14 9.18 -4.27
CA GLU A 14 -6.51 10.59 -4.06
C GLU A 14 -6.25 11.09 -2.63
N ASN A 15 -6.26 10.18 -1.65
CA ASN A 15 -5.95 10.47 -0.25
C ASN A 15 -4.46 10.34 0.09
N ASN A 16 -3.58 10.29 -0.93
CA ASN A 16 -2.12 10.18 -0.83
C ASN A 16 -1.59 8.87 -0.22
N TYR A 17 -2.44 7.85 -0.05
CA TYR A 17 -1.99 6.51 0.31
C TYR A 17 -1.57 5.69 -0.91
N THR A 18 -0.73 4.69 -0.68
CA THR A 18 -0.36 3.71 -1.71
C THR A 18 -1.32 2.52 -1.67
N ALA A 19 -1.77 2.05 -2.83
CA ALA A 19 -2.48 0.78 -3.00
C ALA A 19 -1.73 -0.13 -3.97
N LEU A 20 -1.78 -1.44 -3.73
CA LEU A 20 -1.13 -2.46 -4.56
C LEU A 20 -2.19 -3.35 -5.21
N MET A 21 -2.45 -3.15 -6.51
CA MET A 21 -3.49 -3.87 -7.25
C MET A 21 -2.89 -5.05 -8.01
N SER A 22 -3.53 -6.21 -8.00
CA SER A 22 -3.09 -7.37 -8.80
C SER A 22 -3.09 -7.03 -10.29
N ALA A 23 -2.02 -7.39 -11.00
CA ALA A 23 -1.95 -7.27 -12.46
C ALA A 23 -2.79 -8.34 -13.17
N ARG A 24 -2.94 -9.54 -12.56
CA ARG A 24 -3.78 -10.62 -13.11
C ARG A 24 -5.27 -10.40 -12.84
N TYR A 25 -5.62 -9.98 -11.62
CA TYR A 25 -7.00 -9.79 -11.19
C TYR A 25 -7.27 -8.30 -10.95
N THR A 26 -7.58 -7.58 -12.03
CA THR A 26 -7.81 -6.14 -11.97
C THR A 26 -8.92 -5.80 -10.98
N GLY A 27 -8.68 -4.81 -10.13
CA GLY A 27 -9.61 -4.39 -9.07
C GLY A 27 -9.45 -5.15 -7.75
N TRP A 28 -8.60 -6.19 -7.69
CA TRP A 28 -8.23 -6.82 -6.41
C TRP A 28 -6.96 -6.17 -5.86
N TYR A 29 -7.00 -5.85 -4.57
CA TYR A 29 -5.91 -5.18 -3.86
C TYR A 29 -5.32 -6.08 -2.78
N VAL A 30 -4.05 -5.88 -2.49
CA VAL A 30 -3.45 -6.35 -1.24
C VAL A 30 -4.15 -5.63 -0.10
N GLY A 31 -4.51 -6.34 0.96
CA GLY A 31 -5.12 -5.70 2.13
C GLY A 31 -5.09 -6.54 3.39
N PHE A 32 -5.09 -5.85 4.53
CA PHE A 32 -5.09 -6.44 5.86
C PHE A 32 -6.17 -5.80 6.72
N THR A 33 -7.00 -6.62 7.37
CA THR A 33 -7.98 -6.15 8.36
C THR A 33 -7.30 -5.38 9.49
N LYS A 34 -8.10 -4.66 10.30
CA LYS A 34 -7.62 -3.96 11.51
C LYS A 34 -6.81 -4.83 12.48
N ARG A 35 -6.99 -6.16 12.45
CA ARG A 35 -6.24 -7.13 13.27
C ARG A 35 -5.03 -7.74 12.54
N GLY A 36 -4.61 -7.18 11.41
CA GLY A 36 -3.48 -7.66 10.61
C GLY A 36 -3.77 -8.92 9.79
N ARG A 37 -5.00 -9.45 9.76
CA ARG A 37 -5.33 -10.65 8.97
C ARG A 37 -5.46 -10.31 7.48
N PRO A 38 -5.01 -11.17 6.55
CA PRO A 38 -5.18 -10.96 5.12
C PRO A 38 -6.64 -10.82 4.70
N ARG A 39 -6.92 -9.95 3.74
CA ARG A 39 -8.21 -9.83 3.04
C ARG A 39 -8.19 -10.63 1.74
N ARG A 40 -9.34 -11.20 1.37
CA ARG A 40 -9.52 -11.83 0.05
C ARG A 40 -9.69 -10.75 -1.00
N GLY A 41 -8.96 -10.84 -2.12
CA GLY A 41 -9.00 -9.87 -3.22
C GLY A 41 -10.40 -9.46 -3.69
N PRO A 42 -11.36 -10.38 -3.91
CA PRO A 42 -12.73 -10.03 -4.29
C PRO A 42 -13.47 -9.11 -3.30
N HIS A 43 -13.00 -8.99 -2.05
CA HIS A 43 -13.64 -8.18 -1.00
C HIS A 43 -12.89 -6.86 -0.75
N THR A 44 -12.00 -6.47 -1.66
CA THR A 44 -11.18 -5.26 -1.55
C THR A 44 -11.65 -4.18 -2.53
N LEU A 45 -11.65 -2.93 -2.08
CA LEU A 45 -12.03 -1.74 -2.85
C LEU A 45 -11.05 -0.61 -2.51
N PRO A 46 -10.74 0.29 -3.47
CA PRO A 46 -9.70 1.32 -3.29
C PRO A 46 -10.02 2.34 -2.18
N ASN A 47 -11.28 2.52 -1.82
CA ASN A 47 -11.70 3.45 -0.76
C ASN A 47 -11.69 2.84 0.66
N GLN A 48 -11.37 1.55 0.80
CA GLN A 48 -11.29 0.90 2.12
C GLN A 48 -9.91 1.13 2.74
N GLN A 49 -9.86 1.46 4.05
CA GLN A 49 -8.60 1.70 4.74
C GLN A 49 -7.68 0.47 4.82
N ASP A 50 -8.24 -0.74 4.75
CA ASP A 50 -7.47 -1.97 4.84
C ASP A 50 -6.65 -2.30 3.59
N VAL A 51 -6.75 -1.51 2.52
CA VAL A 51 -5.90 -1.60 1.32
C VAL A 51 -4.91 -0.42 1.19
N HIS A 52 -4.89 0.48 2.19
CA HIS A 52 -4.04 1.67 2.19
C HIS A 52 -2.70 1.38 2.88
N PHE A 53 -1.60 1.62 2.18
CA PHE A 53 -0.25 1.39 2.66
C PHE A 53 0.57 2.68 2.65
N MET A 54 1.57 2.71 3.54
CA MET A 54 2.63 3.71 3.56
C MET A 54 3.95 3.00 3.32
N LYS A 55 4.70 3.41 2.29
CA LYS A 55 6.08 2.94 2.09
C LYS A 55 6.96 3.52 3.18
N ARG A 56 7.70 2.66 3.88
CA ARG A 56 8.65 3.07 4.92
C ARG A 56 10.04 2.59 4.51
N PHE A 57 11.06 3.35 4.90
CA PHE A 57 12.44 2.89 4.78
C PHE A 57 12.66 1.67 5.69
N PRO A 58 13.55 0.75 5.28
CA PRO A 58 14.06 -0.27 6.19
C PRO A 58 14.59 0.34 7.49
N PRO A 59 14.51 -0.38 8.62
CA PRO A 59 15.15 0.05 9.85
C PRO A 59 16.64 0.35 9.63
N GLY A 60 17.12 1.52 10.03
CA GLY A 60 18.52 1.94 9.85
C GLY A 60 18.84 2.62 8.52
N GLU A 61 17.93 2.60 7.54
CA GLU A 61 18.07 3.31 6.25
C GLU A 61 17.20 4.58 6.18
N GLN A 62 16.71 5.06 7.33
CA GLN A 62 15.99 6.31 7.34
C GLN A 62 16.95 7.42 6.90
N PRO A 63 16.59 8.21 5.86
CA PRO A 63 17.40 9.36 5.50
C PRO A 63 17.43 10.32 6.70
N ASP A 64 18.49 11.12 6.79
CA ASP A 64 18.55 12.26 7.71
C ASP A 64 17.45 13.26 7.28
N LEU A 65 16.23 12.99 7.72
CA LEU A 65 15.10 13.87 7.53
C LEU A 65 15.40 15.08 8.39
N THR A 66 15.58 16.23 7.74
CA THR A 66 15.51 17.51 8.46
C THR A 66 14.20 17.50 9.24
N PRO A 67 14.24 17.65 10.58
CA PRO A 67 13.01 17.68 11.35
C PRO A 67 12.13 18.79 10.78
N PHE A 68 10.87 18.46 10.48
CA PHE A 68 9.88 19.46 10.09
C PHE A 68 9.84 20.51 11.19
N ARG A 69 10.44 21.68 10.93
CA ARG A 69 10.36 22.82 11.82
C ARG A 69 9.02 23.47 11.56
N PHE A 70 8.06 23.23 12.45
CA PHE A 70 6.93 24.14 12.55
C PHE A 70 7.50 25.50 12.98
N THR A 71 7.51 26.47 12.08
CA THR A 71 7.71 27.87 12.43
C THR A 71 6.44 28.33 13.13
N THR A 72 6.48 28.43 14.46
CA THR A 72 5.55 29.27 15.24
C THR A 72 5.88 30.74 15.08
#